data_AF-A9I961-F1
#
_entry.id   AF-A9I961-F1
#
_cell.length_a   1.000
_cell.length_b   1.000
_cell.length_c   1.000
_cell.angle_alpha   90.00
_cell.angle_beta   90.00
_cell.angle_gamma   90.00
#
_symmetry.space_group_name_H-M   'P 1'
#
loop_
_entity.id
_entity.type
_entity.pdbx_description
1 polymer ?
#
loop_
_entity_poly.entity_id
_entity_poly.type
_entity_poly.pdbx_seq_one_letter_code
_entity_poly.pdbx_strand_id
1 'polypeptide(L)'
;MNVDFFNGFSFNWAQNGIVETFDDAQYKLGWSFIGASPPTVEQFNAVQQLTDQKLAWLFGQIKTAADARGIELAASDLGSLLALLDANVPGQATTELAGVLKLATTALAQGLTDDATALTPKKLADAFGGANWSAAGNGWTKLPNGLILQWGSVVTVAANTTFVFPVAFPSECFLASGSLVVIGDANEYAASAPRSSNLSSTSVTFSTVAGNRIDVFAIGR
;
A
#
# COMPACT_ATOMS: atom_id res chain seq x y z
N MET A 1 -50.24 8.22 -19.40
CA MET A 1 -48.92 8.46 -18.78
C MET A 1 -48.32 7.09 -18.54
N ASN A 2 -47.18 6.77 -19.13
CA ASN A 2 -46.52 5.48 -18.92
C ASN A 2 -45.91 5.48 -17.52
N VAL A 3 -46.05 4.39 -16.77
CA VAL A 3 -45.27 4.19 -15.54
C VAL A 3 -43.82 3.98 -15.99
N ASP A 4 -43.02 5.03 -15.86
CA ASP A 4 -41.57 4.94 -16.03
C ASP A 4 -40.95 4.29 -14.79
N PHE A 5 -39.86 3.54 -14.97
CA PHE A 5 -39.25 2.67 -13.97
C PHE A 5 -38.97 3.42 -12.66
N PHE A 6 -38.38 4.61 -12.73
CA PHE A 6 -38.04 5.38 -11.53
C PHE A 6 -39.22 6.10 -10.91
N ASN A 7 -40.15 6.60 -11.72
CA ASN A 7 -41.37 7.23 -11.22
C ASN A 7 -42.23 6.21 -10.45
N GLY A 8 -42.19 4.93 -10.85
CA GLY A 8 -42.85 3.81 -10.17
C GLY A 8 -42.52 3.68 -8.67
N PHE A 9 -41.36 4.14 -8.22
CA PHE A 9 -41.00 4.14 -6.79
C PHE A 9 -41.62 5.29 -6.00
N SER A 10 -42.28 6.26 -6.65
CA SER A 10 -42.84 7.46 -5.99
C SER A 10 -44.34 7.37 -5.71
N PHE A 11 -45.00 6.29 -6.14
CA PHE A 11 -46.42 6.08 -5.93
C PHE A 11 -46.72 4.61 -5.62
N ASN A 12 -47.84 4.39 -4.93
CA ASN A 12 -48.28 3.05 -4.56
C ASN A 12 -49.28 2.51 -5.59
N TRP A 13 -49.25 1.21 -5.85
CA TRP A 13 -50.28 0.51 -6.61
C TRP A 13 -51.66 0.79 -6.01
N ALA A 14 -52.63 1.16 -6.85
CA ALA A 14 -53.95 1.55 -6.40
C ALA A 14 -53.92 2.59 -5.26
N GLN A 15 -53.05 3.60 -5.31
CA GLN A 15 -52.86 4.63 -4.27
C GLN A 15 -54.17 5.28 -3.76
N ASN A 16 -55.19 5.36 -4.62
CA ASN A 16 -56.51 5.92 -4.29
C ASN A 16 -57.57 4.85 -4.00
N GLY A 17 -57.20 3.58 -4.01
CA GLY A 17 -58.06 2.43 -3.72
C GLY A 17 -58.18 2.20 -2.22
N ILE A 18 -59.31 1.63 -1.82
CA ILE A 18 -59.55 1.22 -0.43
C ILE A 18 -58.62 0.05 -0.10
N VAL A 19 -58.12 0.02 1.13
CA VAL A 19 -57.26 -1.03 1.67
C VAL A 19 -57.90 -1.65 2.91
N GLU A 20 -57.73 -2.95 3.07
CA GLU A 20 -58.05 -3.65 4.32
C GLU A 20 -56.81 -3.65 5.23
N THR A 21 -57.02 -3.48 6.53
CA THR A 21 -55.93 -3.54 7.51
C THR A 21 -55.66 -4.98 7.91
N PHE A 22 -54.42 -5.45 7.74
CA PHE A 22 -53.97 -6.71 8.30
C PHE A 22 -53.31 -6.49 9.65
N ASP A 23 -53.62 -7.36 10.62
CA ASP A 23 -52.79 -7.48 11.81
C ASP A 23 -51.52 -8.31 11.53
N ASP A 24 -50.58 -8.29 12.49
CA ASP A 24 -49.31 -9.01 12.39
C ASP A 24 -49.48 -10.53 12.23
N ALA A 25 -50.51 -11.13 12.83
CA ALA A 25 -50.73 -12.57 12.78
C ALA A 25 -51.27 -12.98 11.40
N GLN A 26 -52.23 -12.22 10.87
CA GLN A 26 -52.79 -12.37 9.53
C GLN A 26 -51.72 -12.15 8.45
N TYR A 27 -50.91 -11.09 8.59
CA TYR A 27 -49.83 -10.80 7.65
C TYR A 27 -48.80 -11.94 7.58
N LYS A 28 -48.45 -12.53 8.73
CA LYS A 28 -47.52 -13.68 8.80
C LYS A 28 -48.12 -14.97 8.22
N LEU A 29 -49.43 -15.15 8.31
CA LEU A 29 -50.13 -16.30 7.70
C LEU A 29 -50.27 -16.14 6.17
N GLY A 30 -50.12 -14.93 5.63
CA GLY A 30 -50.35 -14.65 4.22
C GLY A 30 -51.78 -15.05 3.81
N TRP A 31 -51.98 -15.48 2.56
CA TRP A 31 -53.31 -15.85 2.06
C TRP A 31 -53.95 -17.06 2.76
N SER A 32 -53.22 -17.79 3.60
CA SER A 32 -53.80 -18.88 4.40
C SER A 32 -54.85 -18.40 5.41
N PHE A 33 -54.85 -17.11 5.81
CA PHE A 33 -55.84 -16.61 6.78
C PHE A 33 -57.27 -16.57 6.20
N ILE A 34 -57.43 -16.39 4.88
CA ILE A 34 -58.74 -16.38 4.18
C ILE A 34 -59.16 -17.76 3.63
N GLY A 35 -58.28 -18.76 3.72
CA GLY A 35 -58.53 -20.11 3.26
C GLY A 35 -58.67 -20.20 1.73
N ALA A 36 -59.72 -20.89 1.26
CA ALA A 36 -59.96 -21.11 -0.18
C ALA A 36 -60.59 -19.90 -0.90
N SER A 37 -60.89 -18.83 -0.17
CA SER A 37 -61.47 -17.61 -0.75
C SER A 37 -60.38 -16.82 -1.49
N PRO A 38 -60.64 -16.31 -2.71
CA PRO A 38 -59.71 -15.39 -3.35
C PRO A 38 -59.60 -14.08 -2.53
N PRO A 39 -58.44 -13.40 -2.53
CA PRO A 39 -58.29 -12.11 -1.88
C PRO A 39 -59.27 -11.08 -2.45
N THR A 40 -59.81 -10.23 -1.57
CA THR A 40 -60.61 -9.07 -2.01
C THR A 40 -59.71 -8.04 -2.68
N VAL A 41 -60.33 -7.08 -3.39
CA VAL A 41 -59.60 -5.96 -4.00
C VAL A 41 -58.88 -5.15 -2.94
N GLU A 42 -59.51 -4.91 -1.79
CA GLU A 42 -58.97 -4.16 -0.66
C GLU A 42 -57.75 -4.87 -0.04
N GLN A 43 -57.81 -6.20 0.09
CA GLN A 43 -56.70 -7.03 0.58
C GLN A 43 -55.54 -7.03 -0.40
N PHE A 44 -55.83 -7.16 -1.69
CA PHE A 44 -54.81 -7.12 -2.73
C PHE A 44 -54.13 -5.75 -2.78
N ASN A 45 -54.92 -4.67 -2.74
CA ASN A 45 -54.42 -3.30 -2.65
C ASN A 45 -53.51 -3.12 -1.42
N ALA A 46 -53.92 -3.61 -0.25
CA ALA A 46 -53.14 -3.47 0.98
C ALA A 46 -51.74 -4.10 0.87
N VAL A 47 -51.62 -5.32 0.35
CA VAL A 47 -50.32 -5.99 0.17
C VAL A 47 -49.44 -5.30 -0.86
N GLN A 48 -50.02 -4.89 -2.00
CA GLN A 48 -49.26 -4.21 -3.05
C GLN A 48 -48.82 -2.81 -2.61
N GLN A 49 -49.71 -2.03 -1.98
CA GLN A 49 -49.35 -0.72 -1.44
C GLN A 49 -48.26 -0.82 -0.38
N LEU A 50 -48.32 -1.81 0.52
CA LEU A 50 -47.26 -2.00 1.52
C LEU A 50 -45.92 -2.38 0.87
N THR A 51 -45.96 -3.18 -0.20
CA THR A 51 -44.76 -3.50 -0.99
C THR A 51 -44.18 -2.25 -1.62
N ASP A 52 -45.00 -1.43 -2.28
CA ASP A 52 -44.54 -0.20 -2.92
C ASP A 52 -44.03 0.83 -1.90
N GLN A 53 -44.65 0.95 -0.73
CA GLN A 53 -44.15 1.80 0.35
C GLN A 53 -42.75 1.39 0.83
N LYS A 54 -42.49 0.08 0.96
CA LYS A 54 -41.16 -0.45 1.34
C LYS A 54 -40.13 -0.19 0.24
N LEU A 55 -40.52 -0.39 -1.03
CA LEU A 55 -39.67 -0.12 -2.19
C LEU A 55 -39.35 1.38 -2.31
N ALA A 56 -40.35 2.24 -2.16
CA ALA A 56 -40.22 3.70 -2.15
C ALA A 56 -39.26 4.17 -1.05
N TRP A 57 -39.38 3.62 0.16
CA TRP A 57 -38.47 3.94 1.26
C TRP A 57 -37.02 3.57 0.92
N LEU A 58 -36.78 2.33 0.46
CA LEU A 58 -35.43 1.85 0.14
C LEU A 58 -34.82 2.64 -1.03
N PHE A 59 -35.60 2.85 -2.10
CA PHE A 59 -35.19 3.65 -3.24
C PHE A 59 -34.86 5.09 -2.82
N GLY A 60 -35.67 5.69 -1.95
CA GLY A 60 -35.43 7.03 -1.39
C GLY A 60 -34.09 7.14 -0.66
N GLN A 61 -33.69 6.12 0.12
CA GLN A 61 -32.37 6.09 0.76
C GLN A 61 -31.24 6.11 -0.28
N ILE A 62 -31.35 5.24 -1.29
CA ILE A 62 -30.34 5.12 -2.36
C ILE A 62 -30.27 6.41 -3.19
N LYS A 63 -31.41 6.96 -3.58
CA LYS A 63 -31.52 8.19 -4.37
C LYS A 63 -30.92 9.38 -3.63
N THR A 64 -31.22 9.54 -2.34
CA THR A 64 -30.65 10.61 -1.51
C THR A 64 -29.13 10.51 -1.45
N ALA A 65 -28.59 9.29 -1.28
CA ALA A 65 -27.14 9.06 -1.24
C ALA A 65 -26.46 9.31 -2.60
N ALA A 66 -27.13 9.01 -3.70
CA ALA A 66 -26.67 9.29 -5.06
C ALA A 66 -26.65 10.80 -5.36
N ASP A 67 -27.74 11.51 -5.02
CA ASP A 67 -27.87 12.95 -5.22
C ASP A 67 -26.83 13.75 -4.44
N ALA A 68 -26.56 13.35 -3.19
CA ALA A 68 -25.50 13.94 -2.37
C ALA A 68 -24.11 13.86 -3.01
N ARG A 69 -23.92 12.98 -4.01
CA ARG A 69 -22.66 12.75 -4.72
C ARG A 69 -22.72 13.13 -6.21
N GLY A 70 -23.83 13.70 -6.67
CA GLY A 70 -24.02 14.03 -8.09
C GLY A 70 -24.03 12.81 -9.02
N ILE A 71 -24.41 11.64 -8.52
CA ILE A 71 -24.51 10.40 -9.30
C ILE A 71 -25.96 10.23 -9.77
N GLU A 72 -26.16 10.13 -11.08
CA GLU A 72 -27.46 9.81 -11.67
C GLU A 72 -27.65 8.29 -11.73
N LEU A 73 -28.78 7.79 -11.21
CA LEU A 73 -29.08 6.36 -11.20
C LEU A 73 -29.61 5.90 -12.55
N ALA A 74 -29.07 4.80 -13.07
CA ALA A 74 -29.54 4.17 -14.30
C ALA A 74 -30.40 2.93 -13.99
N ALA A 75 -31.52 2.77 -14.70
CA ALA A 75 -32.40 1.60 -14.55
C ALA A 75 -31.85 0.34 -15.24
N SER A 76 -30.95 0.53 -16.21
CA SER A 76 -30.47 -0.51 -17.13
C SER A 76 -29.26 -1.30 -16.61
N ASP A 77 -28.57 -0.80 -15.58
CA ASP A 77 -27.33 -1.42 -15.10
C ASP A 77 -27.00 -1.07 -13.64
N LEU A 78 -26.00 -1.78 -13.11
CA LEU A 78 -25.51 -1.62 -11.74
C LEU A 78 -24.42 -0.54 -11.61
N GLY A 79 -23.99 0.09 -12.71
CA GLY A 79 -22.82 0.96 -12.75
C GLY A 79 -22.94 2.15 -11.80
N SER A 80 -24.10 2.81 -11.79
CA SER A 80 -24.37 3.94 -10.90
C SER A 80 -24.42 3.53 -9.42
N LEU A 81 -24.90 2.32 -9.12
CA LEU A 81 -24.94 1.81 -7.75
C LEU A 81 -23.54 1.42 -7.24
N LEU A 82 -22.72 0.80 -8.10
CA LEU A 82 -21.33 0.50 -7.78
C LEU A 82 -20.53 1.80 -7.57
N ALA A 83 -20.71 2.80 -8.42
CA ALA A 83 -20.08 4.12 -8.25
C ALA A 83 -20.46 4.77 -6.92
N LEU A 84 -21.72 4.65 -6.49
CA LEU A 84 -22.17 5.12 -5.18
C LEU A 84 -21.47 4.39 -4.04
N LEU A 85 -21.33 3.06 -4.12
CA LEU A 85 -20.65 2.26 -3.10
C LEU A 85 -19.15 2.59 -3.05
N ASP A 86 -18.50 2.70 -4.20
CA ASP A 86 -17.08 3.05 -4.33
C ASP A 86 -16.81 4.47 -3.83
N ALA A 87 -17.74 5.41 -4.03
CA ALA A 87 -17.65 6.77 -3.48
C ALA A 87 -17.83 6.85 -1.96
N ASN A 88 -18.12 5.73 -1.27
CA ASN A 88 -18.00 5.65 0.19
C ASN A 88 -16.59 5.24 0.64
N VAL A 89 -15.73 4.79 -0.27
CA VAL A 89 -14.29 4.65 -0.02
C VAL A 89 -13.68 6.02 -0.29
N PRO A 90 -13.01 6.66 0.69
CA PRO A 90 -12.25 7.88 0.41
C PRO A 90 -11.33 7.62 -0.79
N GLY A 91 -11.18 8.60 -1.69
CA GLY A 91 -10.25 8.48 -2.81
C GLY A 91 -8.82 8.18 -2.35
N GLN A 92 -7.89 7.98 -3.28
CA GLN A 92 -6.48 7.82 -2.92
C GLN A 92 -6.01 9.04 -2.10
N ALA A 93 -5.34 8.80 -0.98
CA ALA A 93 -4.78 9.88 -0.18
C ALA A 93 -3.70 10.63 -0.99
N THR A 94 -3.69 11.96 -0.86
CA THR A 94 -2.69 12.84 -1.45
C THR A 94 -2.09 13.73 -0.37
N THR A 95 -1.12 14.57 -0.73
CA THR A 95 -0.58 15.59 0.18
C THR A 95 -1.58 16.69 0.52
N GLU A 96 -2.65 16.85 -0.27
CA GLU A 96 -3.65 17.90 -0.10
C GLU A 96 -4.98 17.39 0.46
N LEU A 97 -5.32 16.13 0.18
CA LEU A 97 -6.61 15.53 0.53
C LEU A 97 -6.43 14.19 1.26
N ALA A 98 -7.08 14.06 2.40
CA ALA A 98 -7.16 12.80 3.14
C ALA A 98 -7.89 11.72 2.30
N GLY A 99 -7.41 10.49 2.39
CA GLY A 99 -7.92 9.38 1.60
C GLY A 99 -7.47 8.03 2.15
N VAL A 100 -7.48 7.01 1.31
CA VAL A 100 -6.91 5.68 1.64
C VAL A 100 -5.62 5.43 0.87
N LEU A 101 -4.71 4.66 1.48
CA LEU A 101 -3.48 4.18 0.86
C LEU A 101 -3.46 2.66 0.84
N LYS A 102 -2.92 2.08 -0.23
CA LYS A 102 -2.55 0.66 -0.24
C LYS A 102 -1.24 0.48 0.52
N LEU A 103 -1.00 -0.73 1.04
CA LEU A 103 0.29 -1.05 1.65
C LEU A 103 1.36 -1.28 0.58
N ALA A 104 2.56 -0.77 0.81
CA ALA A 104 3.70 -0.97 -0.07
C ALA A 104 4.05 -2.47 -0.22
N THR A 105 4.43 -2.88 -1.43
CA THR A 105 5.07 -4.19 -1.65
C THR A 105 6.55 -4.11 -1.24
N THR A 106 7.23 -5.27 -1.15
CA THR A 106 8.68 -5.29 -0.90
C THR A 106 9.46 -4.58 -2.01
N ALA A 107 9.03 -4.74 -3.28
CA ALA A 107 9.66 -4.08 -4.41
C ALA A 107 9.49 -2.55 -4.37
N LEU A 108 8.29 -2.07 -4.02
CA LEU A 108 8.05 -0.63 -3.84
C LEU A 108 8.88 -0.07 -2.68
N ALA A 109 8.94 -0.78 -1.55
CA ALA A 109 9.73 -0.37 -0.39
C ALA A 109 11.24 -0.30 -0.71
N GLN A 110 11.77 -1.24 -1.49
CA GLN A 110 13.18 -1.23 -1.91
C GLN A 110 13.49 -0.20 -3.00
N GLY A 111 12.49 0.19 -3.79
CA GLY A 111 12.62 1.17 -4.86
C GLY A 111 12.71 2.62 -4.39
N LEU A 112 12.28 2.93 -3.16
CA LEU A 112 12.42 4.24 -2.49
C LEU A 112 11.93 5.45 -3.34
N THR A 113 10.95 5.22 -4.20
CA THR A 113 10.42 6.20 -5.17
C THR A 113 8.89 6.30 -5.15
N ASP A 114 8.22 5.42 -4.42
CA ASP A 114 6.77 5.39 -4.31
C ASP A 114 6.27 6.38 -3.24
N ASP A 115 5.41 7.30 -3.64
CA ASP A 115 4.72 8.29 -2.79
C ASP A 115 3.22 8.00 -2.63
N ALA A 116 2.77 6.88 -3.20
CA ALA A 116 1.36 6.52 -3.37
C ALA A 116 0.91 5.41 -2.41
N THR A 117 1.82 4.80 -1.66
CA THR A 117 1.53 3.69 -0.74
C THR A 117 2.07 3.92 0.67
N ALA A 118 1.48 3.23 1.63
CA ALA A 118 1.88 3.29 3.03
C ALA A 118 2.96 2.25 3.35
N LEU A 119 4.03 2.68 4.00
CA LEU A 119 5.02 1.79 4.61
C LEU A 119 4.49 1.24 5.95
N THR A 120 4.54 -0.08 6.11
CA THR A 120 4.39 -0.73 7.43
C THR A 120 5.77 -0.95 8.07
N PRO A 121 5.86 -1.28 9.38
CA PRO A 121 7.15 -1.60 10.01
C PRO A 121 7.94 -2.71 9.29
N LYS A 122 7.25 -3.74 8.76
CA LYS A 122 7.90 -4.80 7.98
C LYS A 122 8.44 -4.28 6.64
N LYS A 123 7.72 -3.35 6.00
CA LYS A 123 8.15 -2.76 4.73
C LYS A 123 9.28 -1.75 4.91
N LEU A 124 9.31 -1.05 6.04
CA LEU A 124 10.47 -0.28 6.45
C LEU A 124 11.72 -1.18 6.58
N ALA A 125 11.59 -2.34 7.24
CA ALA A 125 12.70 -3.31 7.31
C ALA A 125 13.11 -3.84 5.92
N ASP A 126 12.13 -4.12 5.05
CA ASP A 126 12.39 -4.58 3.68
C ASP A 126 13.15 -3.55 2.83
N ALA A 127 12.92 -2.25 3.06
CA ALA A 127 13.57 -1.16 2.33
C ALA A 127 15.10 -1.14 2.49
N PHE A 128 15.60 -1.61 3.64
CA PHE A 128 17.03 -1.76 3.94
C PHE A 128 17.56 -3.18 3.70
N GLY A 129 16.76 -4.06 3.07
CA GLY A 129 17.12 -5.44 2.75
C GLY A 129 17.31 -5.70 1.25
N GLY A 130 17.53 -6.96 0.89
CA GLY A 130 17.59 -7.40 -0.51
C GLY A 130 18.64 -6.62 -1.33
N ALA A 131 18.20 -5.94 -2.39
CA ALA A 131 19.08 -5.17 -3.28
C ALA A 131 19.67 -3.87 -2.68
N ASN A 132 19.37 -3.58 -1.41
CA ASN A 132 19.88 -2.43 -0.67
C ASN A 132 20.88 -2.79 0.44
N TRP A 133 21.24 -4.07 0.60
CA TRP A 133 22.17 -4.50 1.64
C TRP A 133 22.87 -5.84 1.31
N SER A 134 24.11 -5.98 1.74
CA SER A 134 24.83 -7.25 1.83
C SER A 134 25.57 -7.37 3.17
N ALA A 135 25.27 -8.44 3.92
CA ALA A 135 25.91 -8.77 5.19
C ALA A 135 27.21 -9.59 5.05
N ALA A 136 27.79 -9.64 3.85
CA ALA A 136 29.04 -10.37 3.62
C ALA A 136 30.21 -9.77 4.42
N GLY A 137 31.28 -10.55 4.56
CA GLY A 137 32.51 -10.11 5.24
C GLY A 137 33.05 -8.80 4.66
N ASN A 138 33.04 -8.68 3.33
CA ASN A 138 33.13 -7.39 2.63
C ASN A 138 31.72 -7.03 2.17
N GLY A 139 31.06 -6.15 2.92
CA GLY A 139 29.62 -5.88 2.81
C GLY A 139 29.31 -4.40 2.62
N TRP A 140 28.02 -4.11 2.47
CA TRP A 140 27.54 -2.76 2.18
C TRP A 140 26.07 -2.57 2.53
N THR A 141 25.65 -1.33 2.74
CA THR A 141 24.23 -0.93 2.84
C THR A 141 23.99 0.41 2.14
N LYS A 142 22.87 0.52 1.42
CA LYS A 142 22.40 1.76 0.79
C LYS A 142 21.44 2.47 1.73
N LEU A 143 21.63 3.77 1.89
CA LEU A 143 20.78 4.64 2.69
C LEU A 143 19.79 5.40 1.78
N PRO A 144 18.60 5.77 2.29
CA PRO A 144 17.58 6.46 1.48
C PRO A 144 18.00 7.83 0.94
N ASN A 145 19.02 8.45 1.51
CA ASN A 145 19.57 9.71 1.00
C ASN A 145 20.60 9.53 -0.13
N GLY A 146 20.75 8.31 -0.65
CA GLY A 146 21.68 7.96 -1.73
C GLY A 146 23.10 7.66 -1.27
N LEU A 147 23.41 7.78 0.04
CA LEU A 147 24.70 7.36 0.56
C LEU A 147 24.80 5.83 0.60
N ILE A 148 26.01 5.33 0.44
CA ILE A 148 26.34 3.92 0.58
C ILE A 148 27.42 3.83 1.67
N LEU A 149 27.21 2.93 2.64
CA LEU A 149 28.23 2.54 3.60
C LEU A 149 28.79 1.18 3.19
N GLN A 150 30.10 1.03 3.17
CA GLN A 150 30.77 -0.23 2.84
C GLN A 150 31.81 -0.58 3.89
N TRP A 151 31.97 -1.87 4.16
CA TRP A 151 32.95 -2.39 5.10
C TRP A 151 33.63 -3.63 4.54
N GLY A 152 34.76 -3.99 5.13
CA GLY A 152 35.40 -5.26 4.83
C GLY A 152 36.80 -5.34 5.40
N SER A 153 37.55 -6.31 4.92
CA SER A 153 38.97 -6.40 5.19
C SER A 153 39.76 -6.85 3.98
N VAL A 154 41.05 -6.52 3.97
CA VAL A 154 42.01 -7.01 2.97
C VAL A 154 43.34 -7.35 3.65
N VAL A 155 43.94 -8.48 3.27
CA VAL A 155 45.29 -8.85 3.71
C VAL A 155 46.29 -8.18 2.79
N THR A 156 47.28 -7.52 3.38
CA THR A 156 48.33 -6.83 2.65
C THR A 156 49.32 -7.84 2.10
N VAL A 157 49.37 -7.98 0.79
CA VAL A 157 50.29 -8.90 0.08
C VAL A 157 51.58 -8.19 -0.37
N ALA A 158 51.57 -6.86 -0.35
CA ALA A 158 52.68 -5.99 -0.70
C ALA A 158 52.56 -4.65 0.03
N ALA A 159 53.58 -3.79 -0.11
CA ALA A 159 53.61 -2.46 0.49
C ALA A 159 52.40 -1.58 0.11
N ASN A 160 51.78 -1.84 -1.05
CA ASN A 160 50.53 -1.24 -1.51
C ASN A 160 49.51 -2.34 -1.75
N THR A 161 48.33 -2.23 -1.15
CA THR A 161 47.24 -3.20 -1.28
C THR A 161 45.94 -2.48 -1.57
N THR A 162 45.23 -2.93 -2.60
CA THR A 162 43.95 -2.33 -3.01
C THR A 162 42.78 -3.07 -2.39
N PHE A 163 41.92 -2.34 -1.68
CA PHE A 163 40.61 -2.81 -1.29
C PHE A 163 39.61 -2.45 -2.39
N VAL A 164 39.00 -3.46 -3.01
CA VAL A 164 37.92 -3.28 -3.98
C VAL A 164 36.60 -3.21 -3.22
N PHE A 165 35.82 -2.15 -3.46
CA PHE A 165 34.53 -1.98 -2.82
C PHE A 165 33.55 -3.07 -3.29
N PRO A 166 32.80 -3.70 -2.37
CA PRO A 166 31.76 -4.69 -2.72
C PRO A 166 30.74 -4.23 -3.76
N VAL A 167 30.41 -2.93 -3.77
CA VAL A 167 29.61 -2.27 -4.79
C VAL A 167 30.27 -0.97 -5.20
N ALA A 168 30.24 -0.60 -6.48
CA ALA A 168 30.73 0.70 -6.91
C ALA A 168 29.87 1.82 -6.30
N PHE A 169 30.50 2.90 -5.85
CA PHE A 169 29.82 4.15 -5.56
C PHE A 169 29.41 4.80 -6.91
N PRO A 170 28.11 5.00 -7.21
CA PRO A 170 27.68 5.51 -8.51
C PRO A 170 28.33 6.82 -8.97
N SER A 171 28.67 7.72 -8.03
CA SER A 171 29.32 9.00 -8.30
C SER A 171 30.77 9.01 -7.80
N GLU A 172 30.97 8.87 -6.50
CA GLU A 172 32.29 9.01 -5.86
C GLU A 172 32.35 8.38 -4.45
N CYS A 173 33.55 7.98 -4.04
CA CYS A 173 33.83 7.68 -2.64
C CYS A 173 34.30 8.97 -1.94
N PHE A 174 33.58 9.40 -0.91
CA PHE A 174 33.94 10.59 -0.15
C PHE A 174 35.08 10.34 0.83
N LEU A 175 35.05 9.17 1.47
CA LEU A 175 36.03 8.79 2.49
C LEU A 175 36.15 7.28 2.53
N ALA A 176 37.39 6.80 2.59
CA ALA A 176 37.72 5.44 2.96
C ALA A 176 38.83 5.47 4.01
N SER A 177 38.58 4.78 5.13
CA SER A 177 39.50 4.65 6.24
C SER A 177 39.83 3.18 6.46
N GLY A 178 41.07 2.93 6.89
CA GLY A 178 41.55 1.60 7.21
C GLY A 178 42.13 1.58 8.62
N SER A 179 41.90 0.51 9.35
CA SER A 179 42.57 0.20 10.61
C SER A 179 43.49 -1.00 10.41
N LEU A 180 44.74 -0.88 10.84
CA LEU A 180 45.71 -1.99 10.78
C LEU A 180 45.37 -3.05 11.82
N VAL A 181 45.45 -4.31 11.43
CA VAL A 181 45.42 -5.50 12.30
C VAL A 181 46.67 -6.33 12.00
N VAL A 182 47.52 -6.51 13.01
CA VAL A 182 48.76 -7.28 12.90
C VAL A 182 48.46 -8.78 13.05
N ILE A 183 48.93 -9.61 12.11
CA ILE A 183 48.61 -11.05 12.07
C ILE A 183 49.88 -11.93 12.14
N GLY A 184 50.96 -11.48 12.79
CA GLY A 184 52.19 -12.26 12.95
C GLY A 184 53.02 -11.91 14.18
N ASP A 185 54.04 -12.73 14.49
CA ASP A 185 54.94 -12.54 15.62
C ASP A 185 55.86 -11.32 15.41
N ALA A 186 55.94 -10.50 16.45
CA ALA A 186 56.44 -9.13 16.44
C ALA A 186 57.97 -9.00 16.25
N ASN A 187 58.49 -9.22 15.05
CA ASN A 187 59.89 -8.90 14.72
C ASN A 187 60.08 -7.95 13.53
N GLU A 188 59.10 -7.09 13.26
CA GLU A 188 59.33 -5.86 12.50
C GLU A 188 58.45 -4.73 13.04
N TYR A 189 59.00 -3.98 13.99
CA TYR A 189 58.46 -2.71 14.48
C TYR A 189 58.57 -1.66 13.37
N ALA A 190 57.66 -1.72 12.41
CA ALA A 190 57.35 -0.63 11.48
C ALA A 190 55.85 -0.63 11.12
N ALA A 191 54.98 -1.03 12.04
CA ALA A 191 53.53 -0.95 11.85
C ALA A 191 53.08 0.52 11.74
N SER A 192 53.19 1.10 10.55
CA SER A 192 52.63 2.41 10.23
C SER A 192 51.13 2.28 9.98
N ALA A 193 50.35 3.20 10.54
CA ALA A 193 48.93 3.33 10.20
C ALA A 193 48.74 3.33 8.67
N PRO A 194 47.72 2.62 8.15
CA PRO A 194 47.56 2.47 6.72
C PRO A 194 47.24 3.83 6.12
N ARG A 195 48.03 4.25 5.14
CA ARG A 195 47.80 5.52 4.44
C ARG A 195 46.95 5.25 3.21
N SER A 196 45.78 5.86 3.11
CA SER A 196 44.94 5.77 1.93
C SER A 196 45.50 6.62 0.78
N SER A 197 45.36 6.10 -0.44
CA SER A 197 45.74 6.73 -1.70
C SER A 197 44.86 6.17 -2.82
N ASN A 198 44.86 6.82 -3.99
CA ASN A 198 44.10 6.37 -5.17
C ASN A 198 42.62 6.07 -4.86
N LEU A 199 41.97 6.95 -4.09
CA LEU A 199 40.54 6.83 -3.80
C LEU A 199 39.74 7.01 -5.08
N SER A 200 38.86 6.05 -5.37
CA SER A 200 38.00 6.04 -6.56
C SER A 200 36.60 5.57 -6.20
N SER A 201 35.68 5.53 -7.16
CA SER A 201 34.33 4.98 -6.96
C SER A 201 34.30 3.46 -6.74
N THR A 202 35.37 2.74 -7.08
CA THR A 202 35.40 1.26 -7.06
C THR A 202 36.43 0.68 -6.10
N SER A 203 37.39 1.49 -5.65
CA SER A 203 38.46 1.01 -4.77
C SER A 203 39.20 2.12 -4.04
N VAL A 204 39.99 1.71 -3.05
CA VAL A 204 41.02 2.51 -2.38
C VAL A 204 42.30 1.69 -2.25
N THR A 205 43.45 2.33 -2.41
CA THR A 205 44.75 1.70 -2.14
C THR A 205 45.27 2.13 -0.77
N PHE A 206 45.67 1.16 0.04
CA PHE A 206 46.35 1.41 1.30
C PHE A 206 47.83 1.04 1.22
N SER A 207 48.68 1.87 1.82
CA SER A 207 50.10 1.58 1.98
C SER A 207 50.43 1.27 3.45
N THR A 208 50.99 0.09 3.70
CA THR A 208 51.50 -0.37 5.00
C THR A 208 52.44 -1.58 4.82
N VAL A 209 53.01 -2.12 5.89
CA VAL A 209 53.90 -3.30 5.84
C VAL A 209 53.11 -4.54 5.42
N ALA A 210 53.68 -5.35 4.53
CA ALA A 210 53.07 -6.58 4.04
C ALA A 210 52.87 -7.61 5.18
N GLY A 211 51.94 -8.56 4.98
CA GLY A 211 51.62 -9.59 5.97
C GLY A 211 50.61 -9.21 7.06
N ASN A 212 50.05 -8.00 7.02
CA ASN A 212 49.00 -7.54 7.94
C ASN A 212 47.61 -7.61 7.30
N ARG A 213 46.55 -7.35 8.07
CA ARG A 213 45.19 -7.10 7.56
C ARG A 213 44.81 -5.66 7.80
N ILE A 214 43.99 -5.11 6.92
CA ILE A 214 43.36 -3.80 7.09
C ILE A 214 41.85 -4.02 7.16
N ASP A 215 41.23 -3.59 8.24
CA ASP A 215 39.78 -3.50 8.35
C ASP A 215 39.35 -2.13 7.81
N VAL A 216 38.47 -2.13 6.81
CA VAL A 216 38.14 -0.97 5.98
C VAL A 216 36.69 -0.54 6.23
N PHE A 217 36.49 0.77 6.32
CA PHE A 217 35.18 1.40 6.26
C PHE A 217 35.20 2.53 5.23
N ALA A 218 34.17 2.60 4.39
CA ALA A 218 34.06 3.62 3.35
C ALA A 218 32.63 4.15 3.22
N ILE A 219 32.52 5.41 2.81
CA ILE A 219 31.26 6.11 2.53
C ILE A 219 31.35 6.89 1.22
N GLY A 220 30.28 6.87 0.45
CA GLY A 220 30.18 7.51 -0.86
C GLY A 220 28.76 7.47 -1.40
N ARG A 221 28.57 7.84 -2.66
CA ARG A 221 27.29 7.80 -3.39
C ARG A 221 27.52 7.61 -4.88
#